data_AF-A0A9W5Y1F6-F1
#
_entry.id   AF-A0A9W5Y1F6-F1
#
_cell.length_a   1.000
_cell.length_b   1.000
_cell.length_c   1.000
_cell.angle_alpha   90.00
_cell.angle_beta   90.00
_cell.angle_gamma   90.00
#
_symmetry.space_group_name_H-M   'P 1'
#
loop_
_entity.id
_entity.type
_entity.pdbx_description
1 polymer ?
#
loop_
_entity_poly.entity_id
_entity_poly.type
_entity_poly.pdbx_seq_one_letter_code
_entity_poly.pdbx_strand_id
1 'polypeptide(L)'
;MSFKTTEQHEILRKKIREFAEEEVKPIAFMLDQENKFPTKAVHKLAEMGMLGIPYPKEYGGAGLDVISYAIAVEELSRVDGGTGVILSAHTSLGTYPIAAYGNEDQRQKYLVPLAKGEKLGAFGLTEENAGSDAGGTETTAVLEGDYYILNGSKIFITNAGQADIYVVFAVTTPNIGTKGISAFIVEKDSEGFSFGKHYDKMGIRSSATAELIFNDVKVPKENLLGKEGEGFKIAMATLDGGRIGIAAQALGIAQGAYENALEYSKERIQFGKPICQQQIIAFKLSDMATKLRAARLLIYSAAELKENHEHYSMEAAMAKQYASDVCLEIVNEALQIFGGSGYLKGMEVERAYRDAKICTIYEGTNEIQRLVISSHIIGKMPKTEHVSKAPQHEPATGYRKKVVFKQGTAEEKVASLVKALKDDGYDFTIGIPLDTPISKADRVVSAGMGIGKKENMHLIESLAEQAGAAIGSSRPVAETLKYVPLNRYVGMSGQKFNGNLYIACGISGAGQHLKGIKDATTIVAINIDSNAKIFKNADYGIVGDLNEILPLLTAALDNGEPKKAAPPMKKMKKIIQKKVAHAWKHYVCNGCGYEYDPAMGDTEGEITPGTIFENIPEEWACPSCGEEKTMFIEV
;
A
#
# COMPACT_ATOMS: atom_id res chain seq x y z
N MET A 1 36.64 -21.62 -0.47
CA MET A 1 35.84 -20.39 -0.24
C MET A 1 36.75 -19.29 0.27
N SER A 2 36.71 -18.10 -0.36
CA SER A 2 37.36 -16.90 0.14
C SER A 2 36.28 -15.99 0.74
N PHE A 3 36.23 -15.83 2.06
CA PHE A 3 35.22 -15.00 2.76
C PHE A 3 35.59 -13.51 2.79
N LYS A 4 36.17 -13.03 1.69
CA LYS A 4 36.67 -11.67 1.52
C LYS A 4 36.09 -11.09 0.23
N THR A 5 35.64 -9.85 0.34
CA THR A 5 35.34 -8.97 -0.80
C THR A 5 36.61 -8.69 -1.62
N THR A 6 36.43 -8.31 -2.88
CA THR A 6 37.53 -7.93 -3.77
C THR A 6 38.04 -6.53 -3.43
N GLU A 7 39.21 -6.15 -3.95
CA GLU A 7 39.71 -4.78 -3.81
C GLU A 7 38.75 -3.76 -4.45
N GLN A 8 38.13 -4.10 -5.57
CA GLN A 8 37.13 -3.24 -6.22
C GLN A 8 35.90 -3.02 -5.34
N HIS A 9 35.44 -4.06 -4.63
CA HIS A 9 34.34 -3.94 -3.67
C HIS A 9 34.68 -3.00 -2.52
N GLU A 10 35.90 -3.06 -1.99
CA GLU A 10 36.32 -2.16 -0.90
C GLU A 10 36.57 -0.72 -1.36
N ILE A 11 37.06 -0.51 -2.59
CA ILE A 11 37.13 0.82 -3.21
C ILE A 11 35.73 1.42 -3.35
N LEU A 12 34.76 0.64 -3.85
CA LEU A 12 33.37 1.08 -3.95
C LEU A 12 32.79 1.39 -2.57
N ARG A 13 32.97 0.49 -1.59
CA ARG A 13 32.50 0.68 -0.22
C ARG A 13 32.99 2.02 0.34
N LYS A 14 34.29 2.30 0.21
CA LYS A 14 34.88 3.56 0.66
C LYS A 14 34.23 4.76 -0.03
N LYS A 15 34.08 4.71 -1.37
CA LYS A 15 33.45 5.79 -2.16
C LYS A 15 32.01 6.08 -1.71
N ILE A 16 31.20 5.03 -1.51
CA ILE A 16 29.80 5.22 -1.06
C ILE A 16 29.73 5.68 0.39
N ARG A 17 30.63 5.18 1.25
CA ARG A 17 30.74 5.63 2.64
C ARG A 17 31.04 7.12 2.75
N GLU A 18 32.04 7.60 2.00
CA GLU A 18 32.41 9.02 1.95
C GLU A 18 31.21 9.86 1.48
N PHE A 19 30.53 9.44 0.41
CA PHE A 19 29.31 10.09 -0.04
C PHE A 19 28.20 10.10 1.03
N ALA A 20 27.94 8.98 1.69
CA ALA A 20 26.92 8.90 2.73
C ALA A 20 27.24 9.82 3.92
N GLU A 21 28.50 9.93 4.31
CA GLU A 21 28.96 10.79 5.41
C GLU A 21 28.91 12.28 5.05
N GLU A 22 29.28 12.65 3.82
CA GLU A 22 29.39 14.04 3.40
C GLU A 22 28.05 14.63 2.90
N GLU A 23 27.24 13.83 2.21
CA GLU A 23 26.06 14.31 1.48
C GLU A 23 24.73 13.91 2.14
N VAL A 24 24.69 12.76 2.81
CA VAL A 24 23.45 12.21 3.39
C VAL A 24 23.36 12.50 4.90
N LYS A 25 24.42 12.21 5.65
CA LYS A 25 24.44 12.36 7.12
C LYS A 25 24.03 13.76 7.59
N PRO A 26 24.52 14.87 7.01
CA PRO A 26 24.20 16.21 7.49
C PRO A 26 22.72 16.59 7.35
N ILE A 27 21.98 15.94 6.44
CA ILE A 27 20.57 16.25 6.15
C ILE A 27 19.60 15.20 6.71
N ALA A 28 20.07 14.02 7.09
CA ALA A 28 19.22 12.89 7.48
C ALA A 28 18.25 13.21 8.63
N PHE A 29 18.68 13.98 9.64
CA PHE A 29 17.79 14.37 10.74
C PHE A 29 16.66 15.30 10.28
N MET A 30 16.98 16.30 9.45
CA MET A 30 15.97 17.21 8.88
C MET A 30 14.96 16.45 8.03
N LEU A 31 15.43 15.56 7.17
CA LEU A 31 14.55 14.76 6.30
C LEU A 31 13.62 13.84 7.11
N ASP A 32 14.13 13.23 8.18
CA ASP A 32 13.32 12.43 9.10
C ASP A 32 12.26 13.28 9.80
N GLN A 33 12.62 14.44 10.35
CA GLN A 33 11.65 15.33 11.00
C GLN A 33 10.56 15.82 10.03
N GLU A 34 10.97 16.23 8.82
CA GLU A 34 10.09 16.87 7.84
C GLU A 34 9.35 15.86 6.94
N ASN A 35 9.65 14.55 7.05
CA ASN A 35 9.12 13.48 6.19
C ASN A 35 9.33 13.81 4.69
N LYS A 36 10.57 14.12 4.32
CA LYS A 36 10.94 14.63 2.99
C LYS A 36 11.92 13.75 2.24
N PHE A 37 11.74 13.70 0.92
CA PHE A 37 12.62 12.96 0.00
C PHE A 37 13.96 13.69 -0.25
N PRO A 38 15.11 12.99 -0.24
CA PRO A 38 16.44 13.58 -0.45
C PRO A 38 16.78 13.86 -1.92
N THR A 39 15.96 14.62 -2.65
CA THR A 39 16.10 14.83 -4.11
C THR A 39 17.53 15.19 -4.54
N LYS A 40 18.19 16.13 -3.85
CA LYS A 40 19.56 16.55 -4.19
C LYS A 40 20.59 15.42 -4.03
N ALA A 41 20.49 14.63 -2.96
CA ALA A 41 21.42 13.53 -2.74
C ALA A 41 21.18 12.40 -3.75
N VAL A 42 19.92 12.12 -4.11
CA VAL A 42 19.59 11.15 -5.16
C VAL A 42 20.14 11.57 -6.52
N HIS A 43 20.04 12.85 -6.88
CA HIS A 43 20.67 13.37 -8.11
C HIS A 43 22.19 13.23 -8.10
N LYS A 44 22.87 13.57 -7.00
CA LYS A 44 24.32 13.35 -6.89
C LYS A 44 24.70 11.86 -6.99
N LEU A 45 23.89 10.98 -6.41
CA LEU A 45 24.09 9.53 -6.51
C LEU A 45 23.91 9.04 -7.97
N ALA A 46 22.99 9.63 -8.73
CA ALA A 46 22.82 9.41 -10.15
C ALA A 46 24.04 9.88 -10.97
N GLU A 47 24.55 11.09 -10.70
CA GLU A 47 25.78 11.62 -11.33
C GLU A 47 27.01 10.75 -11.07
N MET A 48 27.05 10.06 -9.91
CA MET A 48 28.08 9.07 -9.60
C MET A 48 27.93 7.73 -10.37
N GLY A 49 26.83 7.56 -11.12
CA GLY A 49 26.48 6.33 -11.85
C GLY A 49 25.90 5.23 -10.96
N MET A 50 25.47 5.57 -9.74
CA MET A 50 25.14 4.57 -8.71
C MET A 50 23.67 4.14 -8.71
N LEU A 51 22.81 4.73 -9.54
CA LEU A 51 21.44 4.23 -9.71
C LEU A 51 21.37 2.98 -10.60
N GLY A 52 22.32 2.83 -11.54
CA GLY A 52 22.43 1.68 -12.44
C GLY A 52 23.53 0.67 -12.10
N ILE A 53 23.84 0.44 -10.82
CA ILE A 53 25.00 -0.37 -10.38
C ILE A 53 25.11 -1.72 -11.11
N PRO A 54 24.09 -2.61 -11.05
CA PRO A 54 24.21 -3.95 -11.61
C PRO A 54 23.96 -4.02 -13.12
N TYR A 55 23.60 -2.90 -13.78
CA TYR A 55 23.17 -2.94 -15.16
C TYR A 55 24.33 -2.78 -16.14
N PRO A 56 24.29 -3.46 -17.30
CA PRO A 56 25.34 -3.39 -18.31
C PRO A 56 25.65 -1.97 -18.77
N LYS A 57 26.92 -1.74 -19.11
CA LYS A 57 27.41 -0.45 -19.63
C LYS A 57 26.75 -0.06 -20.95
N GLU A 58 26.35 -1.02 -21.78
CA GLU A 58 25.64 -0.77 -23.04
C GLU A 58 24.28 -0.08 -22.83
N TYR A 59 23.63 -0.30 -21.68
CA TYR A 59 22.41 0.39 -21.28
C TYR A 59 22.69 1.61 -20.38
N GLY A 60 23.96 2.01 -20.21
CA GLY A 60 24.36 3.16 -19.39
C GLY A 60 24.48 2.86 -17.89
N GLY A 61 24.45 1.59 -17.48
CA GLY A 61 24.72 1.20 -16.09
C GLY A 61 26.22 1.12 -15.77
N ALA A 62 26.54 0.86 -14.50
CA ALA A 62 27.95 0.77 -14.05
C ALA A 62 28.61 -0.56 -14.42
N GLY A 63 27.82 -1.61 -14.69
CA GLY A 63 28.29 -2.97 -14.98
C GLY A 63 29.05 -3.60 -13.82
N LEU A 64 28.62 -3.32 -12.58
CA LEU A 64 29.17 -3.93 -11.37
C LEU A 64 28.30 -5.12 -10.94
N ASP A 65 28.78 -5.93 -9.99
CA ASP A 65 28.09 -7.13 -9.56
C ASP A 65 27.00 -6.87 -8.49
N VAL A 66 26.21 -7.90 -8.18
CA VAL A 66 25.17 -7.82 -7.13
C VAL A 66 25.75 -7.54 -5.74
N ILE A 67 27.00 -7.97 -5.46
CA ILE A 67 27.68 -7.66 -4.20
C ILE A 67 27.96 -6.15 -4.09
N SER A 68 28.43 -5.53 -5.18
CA SER A 68 28.63 -4.09 -5.28
C SER A 68 27.33 -3.31 -5.03
N TYR A 69 26.21 -3.80 -5.57
CA TYR A 69 24.87 -3.28 -5.27
C TYR A 69 24.54 -3.39 -3.78
N ALA A 70 24.73 -4.57 -3.16
CA ALA A 70 24.46 -4.77 -1.74
C ALA A 70 25.33 -3.85 -0.85
N ILE A 71 26.60 -3.64 -1.21
CA ILE A 71 27.52 -2.71 -0.52
C ILE A 71 26.99 -1.28 -0.59
N ALA A 72 26.54 -0.83 -1.76
CA ALA A 72 26.03 0.54 -1.89
C ALA A 72 24.78 0.77 -1.03
N VAL A 73 23.84 -0.19 -1.01
CA VAL A 73 22.65 -0.13 -0.15
C VAL A 73 23.04 -0.17 1.33
N GLU A 74 23.98 -1.05 1.72
CA GLU A 74 24.50 -1.16 3.09
C GLU A 74 25.09 0.17 3.59
N GLU A 75 26.01 0.77 2.83
CA GLU A 75 26.72 1.98 3.24
C GLU A 75 25.82 3.23 3.28
N LEU A 76 24.83 3.34 2.38
CA LEU A 76 23.81 4.40 2.45
C LEU A 76 22.93 4.21 3.69
N SER A 77 22.47 2.98 3.93
CA SER A 77 21.56 2.65 5.04
C SER A 77 22.22 2.74 6.41
N ARG A 78 23.55 2.66 6.46
CA ARG A 78 24.36 2.93 7.66
C ARG A 78 24.15 4.33 8.20
N VAL A 79 23.85 5.28 7.33
CA VAL A 79 23.60 6.68 7.67
C VAL A 79 22.10 6.98 7.70
N ASP A 80 21.37 6.59 6.66
CA ASP A 80 19.94 6.84 6.53
C ASP A 80 19.23 5.68 5.82
N GLY A 81 18.38 4.95 6.57
CA GLY A 81 17.64 3.81 6.04
C GLY A 81 16.72 4.18 4.88
N GLY A 82 16.18 5.41 4.84
CA GLY A 82 15.33 5.84 3.74
C GLY A 82 16.11 6.08 2.43
N THR A 83 17.29 6.68 2.48
CA THR A 83 18.17 6.84 1.30
C THR A 83 18.58 5.48 0.72
N GLY A 84 18.93 4.52 1.59
CA GLY A 84 19.25 3.16 1.14
C GLY A 84 18.10 2.46 0.42
N VAL A 85 16.86 2.55 0.94
CA VAL A 85 15.71 1.93 0.26
C VAL A 85 15.30 2.63 -1.02
N ILE A 86 15.60 3.94 -1.19
CA ILE A 86 15.36 4.63 -2.45
C ILE A 86 16.17 3.99 -3.57
N LEU A 87 17.46 3.75 -3.33
CA LEU A 87 18.34 3.03 -4.25
C LEU A 87 17.84 1.60 -4.48
N SER A 88 17.57 0.86 -3.39
CA SER A 88 17.10 -0.53 -3.48
C SER A 88 15.83 -0.64 -4.32
N ALA A 89 14.80 0.14 -4.01
CA ALA A 89 13.53 0.09 -4.73
C ALA A 89 13.68 0.50 -6.20
N HIS A 90 14.50 1.50 -6.51
CA HIS A 90 14.80 1.85 -7.90
C HIS A 90 15.49 0.69 -8.62
N THR A 91 16.62 0.21 -8.12
CA THR A 91 17.43 -0.80 -8.78
C THR A 91 16.72 -2.16 -8.77
N SER A 92 16.50 -2.79 -7.63
CA SER A 92 16.02 -4.18 -7.60
C SER A 92 14.54 -4.36 -7.93
N LEU A 93 13.70 -3.33 -7.77
CA LEU A 93 12.25 -3.46 -8.01
C LEU A 93 11.77 -2.73 -9.26
N GLY A 94 12.14 -1.45 -9.44
CA GLY A 94 11.69 -0.64 -10.56
C GLY A 94 12.42 -0.99 -11.87
N THR A 95 13.74 -1.17 -11.81
CA THR A 95 14.59 -1.32 -13.00
C THR A 95 14.82 -2.79 -13.38
N TYR A 96 15.01 -3.68 -12.41
CA TYR A 96 15.27 -5.11 -12.67
C TYR A 96 14.23 -5.82 -13.56
N PRO A 97 12.91 -5.73 -13.32
CA PRO A 97 11.93 -6.44 -14.15
C PRO A 97 11.99 -5.98 -15.62
N ILE A 98 12.28 -4.70 -15.88
CA ILE A 98 12.47 -4.19 -17.25
C ILE A 98 13.76 -4.76 -17.84
N ALA A 99 14.87 -4.78 -17.09
CA ALA A 99 16.12 -5.37 -17.55
C ALA A 99 16.02 -6.87 -17.86
N ALA A 100 15.27 -7.62 -17.05
CA ALA A 100 15.16 -9.08 -17.16
C ALA A 100 14.11 -9.53 -18.19
N TYR A 101 12.97 -8.84 -18.26
CA TYR A 101 11.80 -9.29 -19.04
C TYR A 101 11.41 -8.33 -20.17
N GLY A 102 12.05 -7.16 -20.25
CA GLY A 102 11.80 -6.20 -21.31
C GLY A 102 12.37 -6.67 -22.65
N ASN A 103 11.64 -6.43 -23.73
CA ASN A 103 12.18 -6.51 -25.08
C ASN A 103 13.18 -5.36 -25.34
N GLU A 104 13.89 -5.39 -26.47
CA GLU A 104 14.94 -4.40 -26.73
C GLU A 104 14.40 -2.96 -26.81
N ASP A 105 13.24 -2.74 -27.42
CA ASP A 105 12.62 -1.41 -27.49
C ASP A 105 12.27 -0.87 -26.09
N GLN A 106 11.74 -1.73 -25.22
CA GLN A 106 11.46 -1.39 -23.81
C GLN A 106 12.75 -1.11 -23.04
N ARG A 107 13.84 -1.85 -23.29
CA ARG A 107 15.14 -1.59 -22.64
C ARG A 107 15.70 -0.25 -23.08
N GLN A 108 15.70 0.04 -24.38
CA GLN A 108 16.16 1.34 -24.89
C GLN A 108 15.30 2.49 -24.34
N LYS A 109 13.96 2.32 -24.32
CA LYS A 109 13.05 3.38 -23.87
C LYS A 109 13.07 3.60 -22.35
N TYR A 110 13.16 2.53 -21.56
CA TYR A 110 12.96 2.61 -20.10
C TYR A 110 14.17 2.20 -19.28
N LEU A 111 14.90 1.13 -19.63
CA LEU A 111 16.08 0.70 -18.89
C LEU A 111 17.21 1.73 -18.98
N VAL A 112 17.48 2.27 -20.18
CA VAL A 112 18.57 3.25 -20.37
C VAL A 112 18.44 4.47 -19.46
N PRO A 113 17.32 5.22 -19.45
CA PRO A 113 17.20 6.38 -18.56
C PRO A 113 17.19 6.00 -17.07
N LEU A 114 16.69 4.80 -16.71
CA LEU A 114 16.76 4.29 -15.34
C LEU A 114 18.21 4.00 -14.93
N ALA A 115 18.96 3.28 -15.75
CA ALA A 115 20.34 2.88 -15.45
C ALA A 115 21.30 4.07 -15.41
N LYS A 116 21.08 5.08 -16.25
CA LYS A 116 21.82 6.36 -16.19
C LYS A 116 21.43 7.24 -15.00
N GLY A 117 20.33 6.92 -14.32
CA GLY A 117 19.78 7.72 -13.22
C GLY A 117 19.10 9.02 -13.67
N GLU A 118 18.74 9.14 -14.95
CA GLU A 118 17.95 10.25 -15.50
C GLU A 118 16.48 10.16 -15.05
N LYS A 119 16.00 8.94 -14.80
CA LYS A 119 14.67 8.63 -14.29
C LYS A 119 14.74 7.73 -13.06
N LEU A 120 13.77 7.86 -12.17
CA LEU A 120 13.63 6.99 -10.99
C LEU A 120 12.51 5.95 -11.21
N GLY A 121 12.69 4.78 -10.61
CA GLY A 121 11.85 3.60 -10.78
C GLY A 121 11.08 3.26 -9.51
N ALA A 122 9.87 2.69 -9.67
CA ALA A 122 9.02 2.21 -8.60
C ALA A 122 8.26 0.93 -9.01
N PHE A 123 7.72 0.23 -8.00
CA PHE A 123 7.11 -1.09 -8.16
C PHE A 123 5.75 -1.16 -7.47
N GLY A 124 4.68 -1.33 -8.25
CA GLY A 124 3.28 -1.27 -7.82
C GLY A 124 2.61 -2.65 -7.79
N LEU A 125 2.75 -3.38 -6.67
CA LEU A 125 2.12 -4.69 -6.48
C LEU A 125 1.00 -4.67 -5.45
N THR A 126 1.30 -4.17 -4.24
CA THR A 126 0.46 -4.29 -3.05
C THR A 126 -0.84 -3.50 -3.13
N GLU A 127 -1.93 -4.07 -2.62
CA GLU A 127 -3.25 -3.45 -2.50
C GLU A 127 -3.79 -3.58 -1.06
N GLU A 128 -4.91 -2.92 -0.75
CA GLU A 128 -5.50 -3.00 0.61
C GLU A 128 -5.91 -4.42 1.01
N ASN A 129 -6.36 -5.22 0.05
CA ASN A 129 -6.72 -6.63 0.20
C ASN A 129 -5.53 -7.57 -0.06
N ALA A 130 -4.56 -7.16 -0.89
CA ALA A 130 -3.46 -7.99 -1.38
C ALA A 130 -2.09 -7.51 -0.88
N GLY A 131 -1.72 -7.95 0.33
CA GLY A 131 -0.40 -7.74 0.95
C GLY A 131 0.49 -8.97 0.84
N SER A 132 0.50 -9.77 1.91
CA SER A 132 1.16 -11.08 1.93
C SER A 132 0.58 -12.04 0.89
N ASP A 133 -0.73 -11.98 0.65
CA ASP A 133 -1.40 -12.65 -0.47
C ASP A 133 -1.34 -11.78 -1.73
N ALA A 134 -0.15 -11.62 -2.29
CA ALA A 134 0.07 -10.79 -3.47
C ALA A 134 -0.70 -11.28 -4.72
N GLY A 135 -1.16 -12.54 -4.73
CA GLY A 135 -1.96 -13.09 -5.82
C GLY A 135 -3.40 -12.60 -5.84
N GLY A 136 -3.89 -12.02 -4.74
CA GLY A 136 -5.24 -11.49 -4.61
C GLY A 136 -5.45 -10.07 -5.17
N THR A 137 -4.57 -9.60 -6.06
CA THR A 137 -4.66 -8.26 -6.66
C THR A 137 -5.97 -8.09 -7.44
N GLU A 138 -6.61 -6.92 -7.32
CA GLU A 138 -7.89 -6.57 -7.95
C GLU A 138 -7.77 -5.43 -8.98
N THR A 139 -6.64 -4.72 -9.06
CA THR A 139 -6.38 -3.75 -10.16
C THR A 139 -6.53 -4.47 -11.50
N THR A 140 -7.33 -3.94 -12.42
CA THR A 140 -7.63 -4.55 -13.71
C THR A 140 -6.89 -3.86 -14.85
N ALA A 141 -6.60 -4.60 -15.92
CA ALA A 141 -6.12 -4.08 -17.20
C ALA A 141 -6.93 -4.71 -18.34
N VAL A 142 -7.71 -3.91 -19.07
CA VAL A 142 -8.57 -4.38 -20.17
C VAL A 142 -8.00 -3.92 -21.50
N LEU A 143 -7.76 -4.84 -22.43
CA LEU A 143 -7.24 -4.52 -23.76
C LEU A 143 -8.33 -3.84 -24.61
N GLU A 144 -8.05 -2.64 -25.11
CA GLU A 144 -8.89 -1.86 -26.01
C GLU A 144 -8.07 -1.43 -27.24
N GLY A 145 -8.09 -2.25 -28.30
CA GLY A 145 -7.34 -1.96 -29.53
C GLY A 145 -5.82 -2.07 -29.31
N ASP A 146 -5.13 -0.93 -29.30
CA ASP A 146 -3.68 -0.79 -29.19
C ASP A 146 -3.20 -0.35 -27.79
N TYR A 147 -4.08 -0.29 -26.80
CA TYR A 147 -3.73 0.00 -25.40
C TYR A 147 -4.54 -0.86 -24.40
N TYR A 148 -4.07 -0.92 -23.17
CA TYR A 148 -4.84 -1.40 -22.01
C TYR A 148 -5.39 -0.22 -21.22
N ILE A 149 -6.60 -0.38 -20.69
CA ILE A 149 -7.18 0.50 -19.69
C ILE A 149 -6.95 -0.08 -18.30
N LEU A 150 -6.14 0.62 -17.50
CA LEU A 150 -5.87 0.25 -16.11
C LEU A 150 -6.79 0.99 -15.14
N ASN A 151 -7.39 0.23 -14.22
CA ASN A 151 -8.25 0.74 -13.16
C ASN A 151 -7.96 0.05 -11.82
N GLY A 152 -7.81 0.83 -10.76
CA GLY A 152 -7.52 0.31 -9.42
C GLY A 152 -6.65 1.22 -8.58
N SER A 153 -6.00 0.64 -7.58
CA SER A 153 -5.10 1.38 -6.69
C SER A 153 -4.03 0.46 -6.11
N LYS A 154 -2.81 0.95 -5.95
CA LYS A 154 -1.74 0.26 -5.21
C LYS A 154 -1.35 1.05 -3.97
N ILE A 155 -1.05 0.39 -2.86
CA ILE A 155 -0.69 1.05 -1.59
C ILE A 155 0.75 0.71 -1.18
N PHE A 156 1.33 1.56 -0.35
CA PHE A 156 2.69 1.40 0.19
C PHE A 156 3.79 1.40 -0.87
N ILE A 157 3.60 2.14 -1.97
CA ILE A 157 4.56 2.13 -3.07
C ILE A 157 5.71 3.06 -2.76
N THR A 158 6.88 2.48 -2.52
CA THR A 158 8.15 3.19 -2.36
C THR A 158 8.49 3.96 -3.64
N ASN A 159 9.05 5.17 -3.48
CA ASN A 159 9.33 6.15 -4.54
C ASN A 159 8.10 6.74 -5.23
N ALA A 160 6.86 6.42 -4.82
CA ALA A 160 5.66 6.98 -5.43
C ALA A 160 5.61 8.51 -5.38
N GLY A 161 5.25 9.13 -6.51
CA GLY A 161 5.26 10.57 -6.73
C GLY A 161 6.64 11.16 -7.05
N GLN A 162 7.73 10.45 -6.71
CA GLN A 162 9.11 10.84 -7.06
C GLN A 162 9.62 10.07 -8.29
N ALA A 163 9.21 8.81 -8.45
CA ALA A 163 9.54 7.99 -9.61
C ALA A 163 8.82 8.45 -10.88
N ASP A 164 9.47 8.19 -12.00
CA ASP A 164 9.03 8.52 -13.36
C ASP A 164 8.47 7.29 -14.09
N ILE A 165 8.97 6.11 -13.74
CA ILE A 165 8.59 4.82 -14.34
C ILE A 165 8.13 3.86 -13.25
N TYR A 166 6.99 3.23 -13.46
CA TYR A 166 6.36 2.30 -12.52
C TYR A 166 6.15 0.95 -13.20
N VAL A 167 6.57 -0.12 -12.56
CA VAL A 167 6.18 -1.48 -12.95
C VAL A 167 4.98 -1.90 -12.12
N VAL A 168 3.82 -2.04 -12.75
CA VAL A 168 2.51 -2.25 -12.10
C VAL A 168 1.95 -3.61 -12.47
N PHE A 169 1.36 -4.32 -11.51
CA PHE A 169 0.74 -5.63 -11.72
C PHE A 169 -0.78 -5.51 -11.70
N ALA A 170 -1.44 -6.03 -12.73
CA ALA A 170 -2.88 -5.94 -12.89
C ALA A 170 -3.47 -7.23 -13.49
N VAL A 171 -4.73 -7.51 -13.16
CA VAL A 171 -5.49 -8.64 -13.68
C VAL A 171 -5.95 -8.34 -15.10
N THR A 172 -5.43 -9.10 -16.06
CA THR A 172 -5.89 -9.09 -17.46
C THR A 172 -6.94 -10.17 -17.72
N THR A 173 -6.88 -11.27 -16.97
CA THR A 173 -7.83 -12.38 -17.08
C THR A 173 -8.36 -12.75 -15.69
N PRO A 174 -9.57 -12.30 -15.33
CA PRO A 174 -10.17 -12.63 -14.04
C PRO A 174 -10.35 -14.13 -13.81
N ASN A 175 -10.51 -14.53 -12.55
CA ASN A 175 -10.92 -15.88 -12.12
C ASN A 175 -9.95 -17.05 -12.43
N ILE A 176 -8.77 -16.82 -13.03
CA ILE A 176 -7.74 -17.87 -13.24
C ILE A 176 -6.56 -17.74 -12.24
N GLY A 177 -6.76 -17.00 -11.16
CA GLY A 177 -5.79 -16.79 -10.09
C GLY A 177 -4.52 -16.08 -10.56
N THR A 178 -3.36 -16.50 -10.06
CA THR A 178 -2.07 -15.85 -10.36
C THR A 178 -1.68 -15.88 -11.84
N LYS A 179 -2.26 -16.76 -12.65
CA LYS A 179 -2.05 -16.84 -14.10
C LYS A 179 -2.80 -15.74 -14.87
N GLY A 180 -3.71 -15.02 -14.21
CA GLY A 180 -4.47 -13.92 -14.79
C GLY A 180 -3.83 -12.56 -14.59
N ILE A 181 -2.66 -12.51 -13.95
CA ILE A 181 -1.96 -11.28 -13.59
C ILE A 181 -0.87 -11.00 -14.63
N SER A 182 -0.82 -9.78 -15.12
CA SER A 182 0.17 -9.27 -16.08
C SER A 182 0.94 -8.08 -15.48
N ALA A 183 2.12 -7.79 -16.05
CA ALA A 183 2.97 -6.67 -15.63
C ALA A 183 2.98 -5.58 -16.71
N PHE A 184 2.94 -4.32 -16.28
CA PHE A 184 2.85 -3.15 -17.16
C PHE A 184 3.89 -2.10 -16.76
N ILE A 185 4.49 -1.45 -17.75
CA ILE A 185 5.30 -0.25 -17.55
C ILE A 185 4.38 0.97 -17.68
N VAL A 186 4.26 1.76 -16.61
CA VAL A 186 3.42 2.96 -16.54
C VAL A 186 4.31 4.18 -16.31
N GLU A 187 4.12 5.22 -17.11
CA GLU A 187 4.85 6.48 -16.99
C GLU A 187 4.10 7.43 -16.04
N LYS A 188 4.82 8.21 -15.24
CA LYS A 188 4.25 9.11 -14.22
C LYS A 188 3.18 10.06 -14.76
N ASP A 189 3.38 10.56 -15.97
CA ASP A 189 2.54 11.60 -16.59
C ASP A 189 1.41 11.01 -17.45
N SER A 190 1.18 9.69 -17.40
CA SER A 190 0.05 9.06 -18.08
C SER A 190 -1.29 9.64 -17.58
N GLU A 191 -2.17 10.00 -18.51
CA GLU A 191 -3.50 10.52 -18.17
C GLU A 191 -4.28 9.52 -17.30
N GLY A 192 -4.94 10.03 -16.25
CA GLY A 192 -5.66 9.20 -15.28
C GLY A 192 -4.79 8.55 -14.21
N PHE A 193 -3.46 8.60 -14.32
CA PHE A 193 -2.53 8.09 -13.32
C PHE A 193 -2.18 9.18 -12.32
N SER A 194 -2.46 8.94 -11.04
CA SER A 194 -2.22 9.91 -9.98
C SER A 194 -1.76 9.26 -8.69
N PHE A 195 -1.38 10.10 -7.71
CA PHE A 195 -0.77 9.64 -6.47
C PHE A 195 -1.59 10.10 -5.27
N GLY A 196 -1.71 9.22 -4.28
CA GLY A 196 -2.17 9.59 -2.95
C GLY A 196 -1.14 10.46 -2.22
N LYS A 197 -1.47 10.88 -1.00
CA LYS A 197 -0.53 11.61 -0.16
C LYS A 197 0.63 10.72 0.29
N HIS A 198 1.80 11.33 0.42
CA HIS A 198 2.93 10.67 1.08
C HIS A 198 2.55 10.28 2.52
N TYR A 199 2.71 8.99 2.85
CA TYR A 199 2.41 8.47 4.18
C TYR A 199 3.34 9.04 5.26
N ASP A 200 2.76 9.36 6.42
CA ASP A 200 3.48 9.70 7.64
C ASP A 200 3.82 8.42 8.42
N LYS A 201 5.08 7.99 8.33
CA LYS A 201 5.54 6.65 8.76
C LYS A 201 6.30 6.69 10.08
N MET A 202 6.41 5.54 10.75
CA MET A 202 7.22 5.35 11.96
C MET A 202 8.72 5.63 11.71
N GLY A 203 9.28 5.02 10.66
CA GLY A 203 10.67 5.15 10.24
C GLY A 203 10.78 5.27 8.72
N ILE A 204 12.00 5.30 8.22
CA ILE A 204 12.39 5.55 6.82
C ILE A 204 11.64 6.74 6.24
N ARG A 205 11.55 7.80 7.03
CA ARG A 205 10.75 9.01 6.76
C ARG A 205 11.34 9.87 5.64
N SER A 206 12.61 9.64 5.28
CA SER A 206 13.23 10.21 4.08
C SER A 206 12.85 9.48 2.78
N SER A 207 12.22 8.31 2.85
CA SER A 207 11.74 7.58 1.67
C SER A 207 10.29 7.94 1.33
N ALA A 208 10.03 8.30 0.07
CA ALA A 208 8.68 8.54 -0.42
C ALA A 208 7.89 7.23 -0.47
N THR A 209 6.65 7.26 0.01
CA THR A 209 5.72 6.13 0.04
C THR A 209 4.31 6.66 -0.09
N ALA A 210 3.58 6.25 -1.11
CA ALA A 210 2.21 6.73 -1.35
C ALA A 210 1.33 5.64 -1.99
N GLU A 211 0.05 5.98 -2.17
CA GLU A 211 -0.85 5.23 -3.02
C GLU A 211 -0.64 5.61 -4.49
N LEU A 212 -0.78 4.64 -5.38
CA LEU A 212 -0.95 4.81 -6.82
C LEU A 212 -2.43 4.68 -7.14
N ILE A 213 -2.97 5.57 -7.95
CA ILE A 213 -4.39 5.60 -8.32
C ILE A 213 -4.48 5.53 -9.84
N PHE A 214 -5.22 4.54 -10.34
CA PHE A 214 -5.45 4.33 -11.76
C PHE A 214 -6.92 4.54 -12.06
N ASN A 215 -7.22 5.57 -12.83
CA ASN A 215 -8.56 5.88 -13.30
C ASN A 215 -8.54 5.97 -14.83
N ASP A 216 -8.99 4.91 -15.49
CA ASP A 216 -8.99 4.76 -16.95
C ASP A 216 -7.64 5.08 -17.60
N VAL A 217 -6.54 4.61 -16.98
CA VAL A 217 -5.18 4.89 -17.45
C VAL A 217 -4.91 4.12 -18.73
N LYS A 218 -4.68 4.84 -19.82
CA LYS A 218 -4.29 4.26 -21.11
C LYS A 218 -2.80 3.89 -21.09
N VAL A 219 -2.53 2.60 -21.10
CA VAL A 219 -1.18 2.05 -21.18
C VAL A 219 -0.99 1.39 -22.55
N PRO A 220 -0.06 1.85 -23.40
CA PRO A 220 0.15 1.27 -24.72
C PRO A 220 0.38 -0.25 -24.66
N LYS A 221 -0.08 -1.00 -25.66
CA LYS A 221 0.05 -2.47 -25.67
C LYS A 221 1.50 -2.92 -25.60
N GLU A 222 2.42 -2.17 -26.20
CA GLU A 222 3.87 -2.38 -26.14
C GLU A 222 4.48 -2.16 -24.76
N ASN A 223 3.74 -1.61 -23.79
CA ASN A 223 4.17 -1.48 -22.40
C ASN A 223 3.80 -2.70 -21.54
N LEU A 224 3.17 -3.73 -22.10
CA LEU A 224 3.10 -5.06 -21.48
C LEU A 224 4.51 -5.61 -21.30
N LEU A 225 4.90 -5.89 -20.05
CA LEU A 225 6.21 -6.41 -19.71
C LEU A 225 6.16 -7.94 -19.61
N GLY A 226 6.92 -8.62 -20.47
CA GLY A 226 6.80 -10.07 -20.65
C GLY A 226 5.54 -10.43 -21.44
N LYS A 227 4.88 -11.54 -21.08
CA LYS A 227 3.61 -11.95 -21.70
C LYS A 227 2.43 -11.77 -20.75
N GLU A 228 1.22 -11.69 -21.31
CA GLU A 228 0.00 -11.75 -20.50
C GLU A 228 -0.01 -13.00 -19.62
N GLY A 229 -0.39 -12.82 -18.35
CA GLY A 229 -0.43 -13.89 -17.35
C GLY A 229 0.91 -14.25 -16.70
N GLU A 230 2.02 -13.66 -17.14
CA GLU A 230 3.35 -13.86 -16.53
C GLU A 230 3.64 -12.89 -15.37
N GLY A 231 2.76 -11.94 -15.10
CA GLY A 231 2.98 -10.86 -14.13
C GLY A 231 3.30 -11.37 -12.73
N PHE A 232 2.61 -12.39 -12.23
CA PHE A 232 2.91 -12.93 -10.89
C PHE A 232 4.31 -13.58 -10.83
N LYS A 233 4.74 -14.26 -11.89
CA LYS A 233 6.10 -14.83 -11.98
C LYS A 233 7.16 -13.72 -11.97
N ILE A 234 6.94 -12.67 -12.76
CA ILE A 234 7.83 -11.49 -12.81
C ILE A 234 7.90 -10.83 -11.42
N ALA A 235 6.77 -10.64 -10.74
CA ALA A 235 6.72 -10.09 -9.39
C ALA A 235 7.54 -10.91 -8.39
N MET A 236 7.38 -12.24 -8.38
CA MET A 236 8.10 -13.12 -7.45
C MET A 236 9.61 -13.11 -7.71
N ALA A 237 10.05 -13.20 -8.97
CA ALA A 237 11.46 -13.13 -9.33
C ALA A 237 12.09 -11.77 -8.98
N THR A 238 11.33 -10.69 -9.13
CA THR A 238 11.74 -9.34 -8.73
C THR A 238 11.93 -9.24 -7.22
N LEU A 239 10.99 -9.77 -6.43
CA LEU A 239 11.07 -9.78 -4.96
C LEU A 239 12.20 -10.66 -4.43
N ASP A 240 12.56 -11.76 -5.09
CA ASP A 240 13.74 -12.54 -4.69
C ASP A 240 15.01 -11.68 -4.73
N GLY A 241 15.17 -10.86 -5.78
CA GLY A 241 16.26 -9.89 -5.88
C GLY A 241 16.15 -8.74 -4.86
N GLY A 242 14.96 -8.20 -4.69
CA GLY A 242 14.71 -7.10 -3.75
C GLY A 242 14.98 -7.46 -2.29
N ARG A 243 14.73 -8.72 -1.89
CA ARG A 243 15.07 -9.24 -0.55
C ARG A 243 16.55 -9.12 -0.22
N ILE A 244 17.46 -9.25 -1.19
CA ILE A 244 18.90 -9.03 -0.98
C ILE A 244 19.16 -7.55 -0.66
N GLY A 245 18.50 -6.62 -1.36
CA GLY A 245 18.56 -5.19 -1.10
C GLY A 245 18.04 -4.82 0.29
N ILE A 246 16.89 -5.36 0.67
CA ILE A 246 16.34 -5.14 2.02
C ILE A 246 17.24 -5.73 3.12
N ALA A 247 17.83 -6.90 2.88
CA ALA A 247 18.78 -7.48 3.82
C ALA A 247 20.02 -6.58 3.99
N ALA A 248 20.54 -6.02 2.88
CA ALA A 248 21.63 -5.05 2.91
C ALA A 248 21.23 -3.74 3.63
N GLN A 249 19.99 -3.26 3.44
CA GLN A 249 19.48 -2.10 4.16
C GLN A 249 19.43 -2.35 5.67
N ALA A 250 18.87 -3.49 6.10
CA ALA A 250 18.81 -3.88 7.51
C ALA A 250 20.21 -4.01 8.12
N LEU A 251 21.16 -4.58 7.37
CA LEU A 251 22.57 -4.66 7.76
C LEU A 251 23.18 -3.27 7.95
N GLY A 252 22.95 -2.34 7.01
CA GLY A 252 23.43 -0.97 7.11
C GLY A 252 22.88 -0.26 8.34
N ILE A 253 21.56 -0.26 8.55
CA ILE A 253 20.92 0.34 9.73
C ILE A 253 21.52 -0.21 11.03
N ALA A 254 21.70 -1.53 11.11
CA ALA A 254 22.30 -2.19 12.26
C ALA A 254 23.78 -1.81 12.45
N GLN A 255 24.55 -1.73 11.36
CA GLN A 255 25.96 -1.34 11.38
C GLN A 255 26.12 0.10 11.90
N GLY A 256 25.30 1.03 11.42
CA GLY A 256 25.31 2.42 11.87
C GLY A 256 24.95 2.57 13.34
N ALA A 257 23.92 1.85 13.80
CA ALA A 257 23.53 1.84 15.21
C ALA A 257 24.65 1.26 16.11
N TYR A 258 25.29 0.18 15.67
CA TYR A 258 26.42 -0.43 16.36
C TYR A 258 27.62 0.52 16.47
N GLU A 259 27.99 1.19 15.37
CA GLU A 259 29.12 2.14 15.35
C GLU A 259 28.88 3.32 16.29
N ASN A 260 27.68 3.90 16.26
CA ASN A 260 27.28 4.97 17.18
C ASN A 260 27.33 4.51 18.65
N ALA A 261 26.81 3.31 18.96
CA ALA A 261 26.85 2.77 20.30
C ALA A 261 28.28 2.48 20.78
N LEU A 262 29.12 1.97 19.88
CA LEU A 262 30.53 1.72 20.17
C LEU A 262 31.28 3.02 20.48
N GLU A 263 31.12 4.05 19.66
CA GLU A 263 31.73 5.37 19.86
C GLU A 263 31.27 5.99 21.18
N TYR A 264 29.95 6.12 21.37
CA TYR A 264 29.37 6.65 22.62
C TYR A 264 29.84 5.89 23.86
N SER A 265 29.95 4.56 23.77
CA SER A 265 30.37 3.73 24.91
C SER A 265 31.82 3.94 25.33
N LYS A 266 32.69 4.41 24.43
CA LYS A 266 34.09 4.76 24.72
C LYS A 266 34.20 6.13 25.39
N GLU A 267 33.30 7.05 25.05
CA GLU A 267 33.30 8.41 25.58
C GLU A 267 32.54 8.55 26.91
N ARG A 268 31.42 7.85 27.04
CA ARG A 268 30.55 7.98 28.22
C ARG A 268 31.19 7.33 29.44
N ILE A 269 31.44 8.12 30.48
CA ILE A 269 32.00 7.65 31.76
C ILE A 269 30.90 7.44 32.80
N GLN A 270 30.85 6.27 33.41
CA GLN A 270 30.08 5.97 34.63
C GLN A 270 30.88 5.06 35.54
N PHE A 271 30.72 5.23 36.86
CA PHE A 271 31.49 4.50 37.87
C PHE A 271 33.01 4.61 37.63
N GLY A 272 33.49 5.79 37.21
CA GLY A 272 34.91 6.09 37.05
C GLY A 272 35.61 5.53 35.80
N LYS A 273 34.89 4.91 34.85
CA LYS A 273 35.47 4.40 33.60
C LYS A 273 34.52 4.52 32.40
N PRO A 274 35.02 4.47 31.15
CA PRO A 274 34.18 4.32 29.97
C PRO A 274 33.23 3.13 30.11
N ILE A 275 31.96 3.30 29.72
CA ILE A 275 30.96 2.24 29.89
C ILE A 275 31.28 0.99 29.08
N CYS A 276 32.03 1.10 27.97
CA CYS A 276 32.52 -0.06 27.21
C CYS A 276 33.46 -0.98 28.02
N GLN A 277 34.05 -0.49 29.11
CA GLN A 277 34.88 -1.28 30.03
C GLN A 277 34.07 -1.95 31.14
N GLN A 278 32.73 -1.85 31.10
CA GLN A 278 31.83 -2.65 31.92
C GLN A 278 31.48 -3.92 31.16
N GLN A 279 31.66 -5.08 31.80
CA GLN A 279 31.56 -6.39 31.13
C GLN A 279 30.24 -6.57 30.37
N ILE A 280 29.12 -6.13 30.96
CA ILE A 280 27.80 -6.26 30.33
C ILE A 280 27.68 -5.46 29.02
N ILE A 281 28.34 -4.29 28.92
CA ILE A 281 28.38 -3.48 27.69
C ILE A 281 29.33 -4.11 26.67
N ALA A 282 30.49 -4.59 27.11
CA ALA A 282 31.43 -5.30 26.25
C ALA A 282 30.80 -6.54 25.59
N PHE A 283 30.00 -7.31 26.34
CA PHE A 283 29.27 -8.46 25.81
C PHE A 283 28.23 -8.06 24.77
N LYS A 284 27.44 -7.01 25.05
CA LYS A 284 26.48 -6.46 24.07
C LYS A 284 27.18 -6.06 22.77
N LEU A 285 28.31 -5.35 22.85
CA LEU A 285 29.10 -4.96 21.67
C LEU A 285 29.62 -6.19 20.90
N SER A 286 30.13 -7.21 21.60
CA SER A 286 30.60 -8.46 21.00
C SER A 286 29.49 -9.22 20.27
N ASP A 287 28.31 -9.34 20.89
CA ASP A 287 27.16 -10.04 20.31
C ASP A 287 26.63 -9.31 19.07
N MET A 288 26.53 -7.97 19.13
CA MET A 288 26.14 -7.16 17.98
C MET A 288 27.12 -7.32 16.81
N ALA A 289 28.43 -7.24 17.07
CA ALA A 289 29.45 -7.42 16.04
C ALA A 289 29.39 -8.81 15.37
N THR A 290 29.13 -9.85 16.16
CA THR A 290 29.00 -11.22 15.66
C THR A 290 27.77 -11.37 14.76
N LYS A 291 26.62 -10.82 15.17
CA LYS A 291 25.38 -10.83 14.37
C LYS A 291 25.56 -10.08 13.05
N LEU A 292 26.22 -8.92 13.07
CA LEU A 292 26.55 -8.15 11.85
C LEU A 292 27.40 -8.97 10.88
N ARG A 293 28.41 -9.68 11.38
CA ARG A 293 29.25 -10.55 10.55
C ARG A 293 28.45 -11.69 9.92
N ALA A 294 27.59 -12.36 10.71
CA ALA A 294 26.75 -13.45 10.23
C ALA A 294 25.75 -12.98 9.15
N ALA A 295 25.05 -11.87 9.40
CA ALA A 295 24.09 -11.31 8.45
C ALA A 295 24.76 -10.94 7.11
N ARG A 296 25.95 -10.30 7.16
CA ARG A 296 26.70 -9.92 5.95
C ARG A 296 27.11 -11.12 5.10
N LEU A 297 27.47 -12.24 5.73
CA LEU A 297 27.79 -13.47 4.99
C LEU A 297 26.58 -14.06 4.28
N LEU A 298 25.40 -14.09 4.92
CA LEU A 298 24.17 -14.56 4.28
C LEU A 298 23.80 -13.69 3.06
N ILE A 299 23.93 -12.38 3.20
CA ILE A 299 23.63 -11.41 2.13
C ILE A 299 24.56 -11.61 0.93
N TYR A 300 25.88 -11.67 1.17
CA TYR A 300 26.84 -11.82 0.07
C TYR A 300 26.77 -13.19 -0.58
N SER A 301 26.44 -14.24 0.18
CA SER A 301 26.18 -15.57 -0.39
C SER A 301 24.96 -15.55 -1.34
N ALA A 302 23.85 -14.91 -0.95
CA ALA A 302 22.68 -14.79 -1.83
C ALA A 302 22.98 -13.92 -3.07
N ALA A 303 23.78 -12.86 -2.90
CA ALA A 303 24.21 -11.99 -3.99
C ALA A 303 25.09 -12.74 -5.01
N GLU A 304 26.06 -13.53 -4.55
CA GLU A 304 26.93 -14.35 -5.41
C GLU A 304 26.12 -15.39 -6.21
N LEU A 305 25.16 -16.08 -5.58
CA LEU A 305 24.26 -17.00 -6.28
C LEU A 305 23.45 -16.30 -7.38
N LYS A 306 22.93 -15.09 -7.09
CA LYS A 306 22.20 -14.30 -8.10
C LYS A 306 23.10 -13.89 -9.27
N GLU A 307 24.32 -13.44 -8.98
CA GLU A 307 25.32 -13.06 -9.99
C GLU A 307 25.66 -14.23 -10.92
N ASN A 308 25.82 -15.43 -10.35
CA ASN A 308 26.13 -16.64 -11.11
C ASN A 308 24.90 -17.29 -11.79
N HIS A 309 23.75 -16.63 -11.77
CA HIS A 309 22.48 -17.15 -12.31
C HIS A 309 22.02 -18.48 -11.70
N GLU A 310 22.42 -18.75 -10.46
CA GLU A 310 21.99 -19.92 -9.69
C GLU A 310 20.62 -19.67 -9.03
N HIS A 311 19.98 -20.72 -8.49
CA HIS A 311 18.78 -20.53 -7.69
C HIS A 311 19.15 -19.90 -6.33
N TYR A 312 18.50 -18.77 -5.99
CA TYR A 312 18.84 -17.99 -4.79
C TYR A 312 17.62 -17.57 -3.94
N SER A 313 16.40 -18.04 -4.27
CA SER A 313 15.17 -17.60 -3.60
C SER A 313 15.16 -17.95 -2.10
N MET A 314 15.64 -19.15 -1.75
CA MET A 314 15.76 -19.57 -0.36
C MET A 314 16.80 -18.75 0.40
N GLU A 315 17.99 -18.56 -0.19
CA GLU A 315 19.12 -17.85 0.40
C GLU A 315 18.81 -16.36 0.57
N ALA A 316 18.13 -15.73 -0.39
CA ALA A 316 17.64 -14.36 -0.26
C ALA A 316 16.59 -14.22 0.85
N ALA A 317 15.68 -15.20 1.00
CA ALA A 317 14.71 -15.22 2.09
C ALA A 317 15.40 -15.39 3.46
N MET A 318 16.39 -16.28 3.56
CA MET A 318 17.21 -16.46 4.77
C MET A 318 17.97 -15.18 5.13
N ALA A 319 18.63 -14.55 4.15
CA ALA A 319 19.37 -13.32 4.34
C ALA A 319 18.45 -12.19 4.84
N LYS A 320 17.30 -11.98 4.17
CA LYS A 320 16.34 -10.93 4.56
C LYS A 320 15.74 -11.18 5.94
N GLN A 321 15.31 -12.41 6.22
CA GLN A 321 14.72 -12.76 7.52
C GLN A 321 15.75 -12.58 8.66
N TYR A 322 16.94 -13.16 8.51
CA TYR A 322 17.96 -13.09 9.55
C TYR A 322 18.46 -11.66 9.75
N ALA A 323 18.83 -10.95 8.68
CA ALA A 323 19.36 -9.59 8.77
C ALA A 323 18.35 -8.62 9.40
N SER A 324 17.06 -8.73 9.07
CA SER A 324 16.03 -7.87 9.65
C SER A 324 15.69 -8.21 11.10
N ASP A 325 15.69 -9.50 11.48
CA ASP A 325 15.50 -9.91 12.89
C ASP A 325 16.67 -9.41 13.76
N VAL A 326 17.93 -9.65 13.34
CA VAL A 326 19.09 -9.18 14.12
C VAL A 326 19.26 -7.67 14.09
N CYS A 327 18.78 -6.99 13.04
CA CYS A 327 18.75 -5.53 12.99
C CYS A 327 17.95 -4.97 14.18
N LEU A 328 16.74 -5.49 14.44
CA LEU A 328 15.93 -5.09 15.59
C LEU A 328 16.63 -5.35 16.94
N GLU A 329 17.31 -6.48 17.07
CA GLU A 329 18.08 -6.79 18.28
C GLU A 329 19.23 -5.80 18.47
N ILE A 330 19.99 -5.52 17.41
CA ILE A 330 21.15 -4.61 17.45
C ILE A 330 20.73 -3.18 17.75
N VAL A 331 19.71 -2.64 17.07
CA VAL A 331 19.25 -1.26 17.33
C VAL A 331 18.65 -1.11 18.73
N ASN A 332 18.01 -2.16 19.26
CA ASN A 332 17.53 -2.16 20.63
C ASN A 332 18.67 -2.09 21.64
N GLU A 333 19.72 -2.89 21.44
CA GLU A 333 20.90 -2.87 22.30
C GLU A 333 21.70 -1.57 22.16
N ALA A 334 21.83 -1.03 20.96
CA ALA A 334 22.44 0.26 20.71
C ALA A 334 21.73 1.38 21.46
N LEU A 335 20.39 1.44 21.39
CA LEU A 335 19.58 2.39 22.15
C LEU A 335 19.78 2.20 23.66
N GLN A 336 19.80 0.95 24.13
CA GLN A 336 20.00 0.63 25.55
C GLN A 336 21.39 1.07 26.07
N ILE A 337 22.44 0.98 25.25
CA ILE A 337 23.79 1.47 25.57
C ILE A 337 23.82 2.99 25.72
N PHE A 338 23.06 3.72 24.91
CA PHE A 338 22.87 5.17 25.07
C PHE A 338 22.09 5.54 26.33
N GLY A 339 21.26 4.62 26.84
CA GLY A 339 20.40 4.85 28.00
C GLY A 339 19.36 5.95 27.72
N GLY A 340 19.14 6.83 28.69
CA GLY A 340 18.16 7.91 28.56
C GLY A 340 18.38 8.81 27.33
N SER A 341 19.63 9.05 26.93
CA SER A 341 19.95 9.84 25.74
C SER A 341 19.40 9.19 24.47
N GLY A 342 19.49 7.87 24.36
CA GLY A 342 19.09 7.11 23.17
C GLY A 342 17.58 7.13 22.90
N TYR A 343 16.78 7.53 23.89
CA TYR A 343 15.33 7.67 23.75
C TYR A 343 14.91 9.06 23.21
N LEU A 344 15.84 10.02 23.18
CA LEU A 344 15.55 11.38 22.71
C LEU A 344 15.60 11.45 21.18
N LYS A 345 14.63 12.16 20.60
CA LYS A 345 14.64 12.49 19.17
C LYS A 345 15.90 13.28 18.83
N GLY A 346 16.50 12.95 17.69
CA GLY A 346 17.74 13.58 17.21
C GLY A 346 18.99 12.75 17.46
N MET A 347 18.90 11.68 18.25
CA MET A 347 19.96 10.66 18.31
C MET A 347 19.82 9.68 17.15
N GLU A 348 20.93 9.35 16.49
CA GLU A 348 20.93 8.44 15.34
C GLU A 348 20.36 7.05 15.69
N VAL A 349 20.62 6.56 16.91
CA VAL A 349 20.11 5.27 17.39
C VAL A 349 18.58 5.21 17.55
N GLU A 350 17.93 6.34 17.89
CA GLU A 350 16.46 6.44 17.95
C GLU A 350 15.86 6.32 16.55
N ARG A 351 16.44 7.03 15.57
CA ARG A 351 16.03 6.94 14.17
C ARG A 351 16.26 5.53 13.62
N ALA A 352 17.46 4.97 13.83
CA ALA A 352 17.79 3.61 13.40
C ALA A 352 16.81 2.57 13.97
N TYR A 353 16.39 2.70 15.24
CA TYR A 353 15.40 1.83 15.85
C TYR A 353 14.05 1.88 15.12
N ARG A 354 13.58 3.09 14.79
CA ARG A 354 12.32 3.27 14.02
C ARG A 354 12.43 2.72 12.61
N ASP A 355 13.56 2.96 11.95
CA ASP A 355 13.84 2.53 10.58
C ASP A 355 13.94 1.00 10.48
N ALA A 356 14.61 0.35 11.43
CA ALA A 356 14.77 -1.11 11.45
C ALA A 356 13.44 -1.87 11.41
N LYS A 357 12.37 -1.31 11.99
CA LYS A 357 11.11 -2.05 12.13
C LYS A 357 10.44 -2.37 10.80
N ILE A 358 10.58 -1.51 9.79
CA ILE A 358 9.99 -1.78 8.47
C ILE A 358 10.67 -2.97 7.79
N CYS A 359 11.94 -3.24 8.12
CA CYS A 359 12.71 -4.32 7.52
C CYS A 359 12.12 -5.70 7.77
N THR A 360 11.37 -5.90 8.85
CA THR A 360 10.68 -7.18 9.12
C THR A 360 9.33 -7.32 8.40
N ILE A 361 8.88 -6.29 7.69
CA ILE A 361 7.49 -6.17 7.18
C ILE A 361 7.43 -6.16 5.65
N TYR A 362 8.04 -5.18 4.98
CA TYR A 362 7.95 -5.05 3.52
C TYR A 362 8.75 -6.12 2.76
N GLU A 363 8.57 -6.19 1.44
CA GLU A 363 9.19 -7.20 0.55
C GLU A 363 8.99 -8.66 1.03
N GLY A 364 7.84 -8.90 1.67
CA GLY A 364 7.47 -10.11 2.38
C GLY A 364 7.87 -10.04 3.85
N THR A 365 6.88 -10.16 4.73
CA THR A 365 7.11 -10.20 6.19
C THR A 365 8.03 -11.36 6.56
N ASN A 366 8.62 -11.33 7.75
CA ASN A 366 9.50 -12.44 8.16
C ASN A 366 8.75 -13.77 8.31
N GLU A 367 7.42 -13.77 8.47
CA GLU A 367 6.58 -14.96 8.35
C GLU A 367 6.54 -15.48 6.91
N ILE A 368 6.38 -14.59 5.93
CA ILE A 368 6.45 -14.95 4.50
C ILE A 368 7.84 -15.49 4.14
N GLN A 369 8.92 -14.89 4.64
CA GLN A 369 10.25 -15.42 4.41
C GLN A 369 10.40 -16.85 4.96
N ARG A 370 9.89 -17.09 6.18
CA ARG A 370 9.87 -18.44 6.77
C ARG A 370 9.06 -19.43 5.95
N LEU A 371 7.94 -19.01 5.35
CA LEU A 371 7.16 -19.85 4.42
C LEU A 371 7.94 -20.16 3.14
N VAL A 372 8.65 -19.18 2.57
CA VAL A 372 9.52 -19.40 1.40
C VAL A 372 10.61 -20.42 1.74
N ILE A 373 11.31 -20.22 2.86
CA ILE A 373 12.37 -21.12 3.34
C ILE A 373 11.80 -22.52 3.58
N SER A 374 10.69 -22.65 4.33
CA SER A 374 10.09 -23.94 4.61
C SER A 374 9.67 -24.64 3.33
N SER A 375 9.11 -23.91 2.35
CA SER A 375 8.68 -24.51 1.09
C SER A 375 9.84 -25.11 0.26
N HIS A 376 11.06 -24.60 0.42
CA HIS A 376 12.25 -25.17 -0.21
C HIS A 376 12.79 -26.39 0.56
N ILE A 377 12.68 -26.39 1.89
CA ILE A 377 13.20 -27.48 2.75
C ILE A 377 12.26 -28.69 2.77
N ILE A 378 10.96 -28.47 2.97
CA ILE A 378 9.96 -29.53 3.15
C ILE A 378 8.99 -29.69 1.95
N GLY A 379 9.15 -28.87 0.91
CA GLY A 379 8.25 -28.82 -0.24
C GLY A 379 7.00 -27.96 -0.01
N LYS A 380 6.23 -27.73 -1.07
CA LYS A 380 4.94 -27.02 -1.00
C LYS A 380 3.82 -27.99 -0.62
N MET A 381 2.88 -27.55 0.20
CA MET A 381 1.64 -28.30 0.38
C MET A 381 0.95 -28.51 -0.97
N PRO A 382 0.44 -29.71 -1.27
CA PRO A 382 -0.40 -29.93 -2.44
C PRO A 382 -1.58 -28.96 -2.42
N LYS A 383 -1.88 -28.34 -3.57
CA LYS A 383 -3.11 -27.54 -3.69
C LYS A 383 -4.29 -28.51 -3.60
N THR A 384 -5.11 -28.41 -2.55
CA THR A 384 -6.42 -29.06 -2.55
C THR A 384 -7.27 -28.42 -3.64
N GLU A 385 -7.81 -29.22 -4.55
CA GLU A 385 -8.65 -28.78 -5.70
C GLU A 385 -9.98 -28.12 -5.32
N HIS A 386 -10.19 -27.80 -4.04
CA HIS A 386 -11.28 -26.93 -3.66
C HIS A 386 -10.91 -25.49 -3.96
N VAL A 387 -11.43 -25.00 -5.09
CA VAL A 387 -11.67 -23.57 -5.30
C VAL A 387 -12.72 -23.14 -4.28
N SER A 388 -12.29 -22.92 -3.04
CA SER A 388 -13.11 -22.14 -2.11
C SER A 388 -13.28 -20.78 -2.78
N LYS A 389 -14.50 -20.44 -3.20
CA LYS A 389 -14.88 -19.08 -3.61
C LYS A 389 -14.16 -18.13 -2.65
N ALA A 390 -13.31 -17.25 -3.18
CA ALA A 390 -12.66 -16.23 -2.36
C ALA A 390 -13.75 -15.61 -1.48
N PRO A 391 -13.59 -15.61 -0.14
CA PRO A 391 -14.64 -15.10 0.73
C PRO A 391 -15.00 -13.71 0.23
N GLN A 392 -16.26 -13.51 -0.19
CA GLN A 392 -16.76 -12.19 -0.58
C GLN A 392 -16.50 -11.27 0.61
N HIS A 393 -15.45 -10.46 0.54
CA HIS A 393 -15.10 -9.55 1.61
C HIS A 393 -16.29 -8.63 1.85
N GLU A 394 -16.85 -8.70 3.05
CA GLU A 394 -17.92 -7.80 3.45
C GLU A 394 -17.38 -6.35 3.34
N PRO A 395 -18.11 -5.43 2.68
CA PRO A 395 -17.66 -4.05 2.54
C PRO A 395 -17.33 -3.44 3.92
N ALA A 396 -16.36 -2.52 3.99
CA ALA A 396 -15.84 -2.00 5.26
C ALA A 396 -16.92 -1.35 6.17
N THR A 397 -18.02 -0.88 5.58
CA THR A 397 -19.18 -0.30 6.28
C THR A 397 -20.45 -1.16 6.17
N GLY A 398 -20.31 -2.43 5.76
CA GLY A 398 -21.41 -3.32 5.39
C GLY A 398 -22.06 -2.94 4.06
N TYR A 399 -23.13 -3.64 3.66
CA TYR A 399 -23.90 -3.29 2.46
C TYR A 399 -24.57 -1.91 2.59
N ARG A 400 -24.56 -1.16 1.49
CA ARG A 400 -25.01 0.24 1.38
C ARG A 400 -25.86 0.42 0.13
N LYS A 401 -26.70 1.46 0.09
CA LYS A 401 -27.58 1.76 -1.05
C LYS A 401 -26.84 2.14 -2.35
N LYS A 402 -25.63 2.73 -2.23
CA LYS A 402 -24.75 3.09 -3.36
C LYS A 402 -25.41 3.99 -4.43
N VAL A 403 -26.33 4.87 -4.03
CA VAL A 403 -26.97 5.82 -4.94
C VAL A 403 -26.07 7.04 -5.09
N VAL A 404 -25.38 7.19 -6.23
CA VAL A 404 -24.47 8.31 -6.49
C VAL A 404 -25.03 9.21 -7.59
N PHE A 405 -25.31 10.46 -7.26
CA PHE A 405 -25.81 11.48 -8.18
C PHE A 405 -24.65 12.10 -8.97
N LYS A 406 -24.35 11.50 -10.15
CA LYS A 406 -23.25 11.92 -11.03
C LYS A 406 -23.67 12.98 -12.07
N GLN A 407 -24.86 12.85 -12.63
CA GLN A 407 -25.39 13.71 -13.70
C GLN A 407 -26.39 14.74 -13.15
N GLY A 408 -26.66 15.81 -13.92
CA GLY A 408 -27.50 16.94 -13.52
C GLY A 408 -26.72 18.11 -12.92
N THR A 409 -27.39 19.25 -12.71
CA THR A 409 -26.80 20.42 -12.06
C THR A 409 -26.57 20.17 -10.56
N ALA A 410 -25.77 21.01 -9.90
CA ALA A 410 -25.53 20.92 -8.47
C ALA A 410 -26.84 20.99 -7.65
N GLU A 411 -27.78 21.84 -8.06
CA GLU A 411 -29.09 22.01 -7.42
C GLU A 411 -29.95 20.75 -7.56
N GLU A 412 -29.98 20.13 -8.74
CA GLU A 412 -30.74 18.90 -8.99
C GLU A 412 -30.20 17.73 -8.14
N LYS A 413 -28.87 17.61 -8.04
CA LYS A 413 -28.18 16.61 -7.21
C LYS A 413 -28.51 16.82 -5.73
N VAL A 414 -28.44 18.06 -5.25
CA VAL A 414 -28.77 18.40 -3.86
C VAL A 414 -30.24 18.15 -3.55
N ALA A 415 -31.16 18.55 -4.42
CA ALA A 415 -32.59 18.31 -4.25
C ALA A 415 -32.90 16.80 -4.16
N SER A 416 -32.25 15.99 -5.02
CA SER A 416 -32.39 14.54 -5.01
C SER A 416 -31.89 13.91 -3.70
N LEU A 417 -30.75 14.38 -3.19
CA LEU A 417 -30.22 13.93 -1.90
C LEU A 417 -31.15 14.30 -0.74
N VAL A 418 -31.61 15.54 -0.67
CA VAL A 418 -32.50 16.01 0.41
C VAL A 418 -33.83 15.25 0.40
N LYS A 419 -34.40 15.02 -0.79
CA LYS A 419 -35.59 14.19 -0.94
C LYS A 419 -35.35 12.78 -0.41
N ALA A 420 -34.26 12.14 -0.81
CA ALA A 420 -33.93 10.78 -0.38
C ALA A 420 -33.72 10.66 1.15
N LEU A 421 -33.11 11.68 1.79
CA LEU A 421 -32.93 11.71 3.24
C LEU A 421 -34.28 11.92 3.97
N LYS A 422 -35.17 12.76 3.44
CA LYS A 422 -36.53 12.92 3.99
C LYS A 422 -37.35 11.64 3.83
N ASP A 423 -37.26 10.96 2.70
CA ASP A 423 -37.91 9.67 2.45
C ASP A 423 -37.40 8.57 3.39
N ASP A 424 -36.12 8.65 3.80
CA ASP A 424 -35.52 7.78 4.84
C ASP A 424 -35.94 8.14 6.27
N GLY A 425 -36.70 9.23 6.46
CA GLY A 425 -37.25 9.66 7.74
C GLY A 425 -36.35 10.60 8.55
N TYR A 426 -35.35 11.25 7.93
CA TYR A 426 -34.53 12.25 8.61
C TYR A 426 -35.26 13.58 8.80
N ASP A 427 -35.35 14.03 10.06
CA ASP A 427 -35.90 15.32 10.46
C ASP A 427 -34.78 16.32 10.79
N PHE A 428 -34.66 17.35 9.96
CA PHE A 428 -33.65 18.41 10.10
C PHE A 428 -34.14 19.63 10.89
N THR A 429 -35.31 19.55 11.55
CA THR A 429 -35.79 20.61 12.45
C THR A 429 -35.16 20.54 13.85
N ILE A 430 -34.47 19.44 14.16
CA ILE A 430 -33.81 19.19 15.44
C ILE A 430 -32.33 19.56 15.35
N GLY A 431 -31.84 20.31 16.35
CA GLY A 431 -30.45 20.78 16.46
C GLY A 431 -29.62 19.98 17.46
N ILE A 432 -28.38 19.70 17.09
CA ILE A 432 -27.38 19.04 17.94
C ILE A 432 -26.23 20.04 18.13
N PRO A 433 -25.76 20.28 19.38
CA PRO A 433 -24.60 21.13 19.61
C PRO A 433 -23.39 20.63 18.80
N LEU A 434 -22.72 21.55 18.10
CA LEU A 434 -21.58 21.25 17.22
C LEU A 434 -20.46 20.50 17.95
N ASP A 435 -20.32 20.75 19.25
CA ASP A 435 -19.32 20.17 20.14
C ASP A 435 -19.77 18.87 20.82
N THR A 436 -20.95 18.32 20.49
CA THR A 436 -21.39 17.02 21.03
C THR A 436 -20.33 15.95 20.75
N PRO A 437 -19.97 15.10 21.74
CA PRO A 437 -19.03 14.01 21.52
C PRO A 437 -19.49 13.09 20.38
N ILE A 438 -18.61 12.78 19.43
CA ILE A 438 -18.93 11.99 18.22
C ILE A 438 -19.66 10.67 18.54
N SER A 439 -19.24 9.98 19.61
CA SER A 439 -19.83 8.71 20.04
C SER A 439 -21.25 8.82 20.59
N LYS A 440 -21.69 10.04 20.95
CA LYS A 440 -23.03 10.35 21.47
C LYS A 440 -23.88 11.13 20.48
N ALA A 441 -23.29 11.60 19.38
CA ALA A 441 -23.99 12.39 18.38
C ALA A 441 -24.91 11.49 17.54
N ASP A 442 -26.15 11.95 17.33
CA ASP A 442 -27.08 11.30 16.40
C ASP A 442 -26.67 11.53 14.94
N ARG A 443 -26.07 12.69 14.64
CA ARG A 443 -25.61 13.09 13.30
C ARG A 443 -24.24 13.74 13.39
N VAL A 444 -23.41 13.49 12.40
CA VAL A 444 -22.09 14.12 12.26
C VAL A 444 -21.89 14.60 10.84
N VAL A 445 -21.44 15.84 10.69
CA VAL A 445 -20.85 16.35 9.44
C VAL A 445 -19.35 16.37 9.63
N SER A 446 -18.63 15.63 8.80
CA SER A 446 -17.19 15.46 8.91
C SER A 446 -16.42 16.07 7.76
N ALA A 447 -15.44 16.89 8.11
CA ALA A 447 -14.53 17.51 7.15
C ALA A 447 -13.38 16.56 6.75
N GLY A 448 -13.18 16.42 5.44
CA GLY A 448 -12.05 15.75 4.83
C GLY A 448 -11.02 16.70 4.23
N MET A 449 -9.95 16.15 3.69
CA MET A 449 -8.90 16.94 3.03
C MET A 449 -9.42 17.74 1.82
N GLY A 450 -10.50 17.30 1.19
CA GLY A 450 -11.13 18.02 0.08
C GLY A 450 -11.65 19.41 0.44
N ILE A 451 -11.82 19.74 1.74
CA ILE A 451 -12.26 21.07 2.18
C ILE A 451 -11.25 22.18 1.83
N GLY A 452 -9.97 21.84 1.66
CA GLY A 452 -8.92 22.80 1.32
C GLY A 452 -8.47 23.68 2.49
N LYS A 453 -8.54 25.00 2.31
CA LYS A 453 -8.01 25.97 3.28
C LYS A 453 -8.89 26.07 4.54
N LYS A 454 -8.34 26.58 5.65
CA LYS A 454 -9.04 26.63 6.94
C LYS A 454 -10.30 27.47 6.89
N GLU A 455 -10.31 28.53 6.06
CA GLU A 455 -11.44 29.43 5.91
C GLU A 455 -12.69 28.67 5.47
N ASN A 456 -12.55 27.62 4.65
CA ASN A 456 -13.66 26.81 4.15
C ASN A 456 -14.35 25.96 5.24
N MET A 457 -13.81 25.89 6.45
CA MET A 457 -14.48 25.20 7.57
C MET A 457 -15.84 25.82 7.92
N HIS A 458 -16.07 27.10 7.61
CA HIS A 458 -17.39 27.73 7.79
C HIS A 458 -18.50 27.00 7.01
N LEU A 459 -18.17 26.35 5.87
CA LEU A 459 -19.12 25.55 5.09
C LEU A 459 -19.56 24.30 5.86
N ILE A 460 -18.63 23.68 6.59
CA ILE A 460 -18.88 22.51 7.43
C ILE A 460 -19.69 22.90 8.66
N GLU A 461 -19.33 24.02 9.29
CA GLU A 461 -20.05 24.56 10.44
C GLU A 461 -21.50 24.92 10.09
N SER A 462 -21.70 25.63 8.98
CA SER A 462 -23.03 26.04 8.50
C SER A 462 -23.90 24.81 8.17
N LEU A 463 -23.32 23.82 7.47
CA LEU A 463 -24.03 22.59 7.16
C LEU A 463 -24.32 21.78 8.43
N ALA A 464 -23.39 21.70 9.38
CA ALA A 464 -23.60 20.98 10.63
C ALA A 464 -24.71 21.60 11.47
N GLU A 465 -24.79 22.92 11.52
CA GLU A 465 -25.87 23.65 12.19
C GLU A 465 -27.22 23.35 11.54
N GLN A 466 -27.32 23.46 10.21
CA GLN A 466 -28.58 23.22 9.49
C GLN A 466 -29.00 21.76 9.47
N ALA A 467 -28.03 20.85 9.37
CA ALA A 467 -28.26 19.41 9.44
C ALA A 467 -28.51 18.93 10.87
N GLY A 468 -28.38 19.81 11.89
CA GLY A 468 -28.49 19.46 13.30
C GLY A 468 -27.53 18.35 13.69
N ALA A 469 -26.23 18.58 13.49
CA ALA A 469 -25.18 17.58 13.59
C ALA A 469 -23.96 18.10 14.36
N ALA A 470 -23.21 17.19 14.98
CA ALA A 470 -21.92 17.51 15.55
C ALA A 470 -20.85 17.63 14.43
N ILE A 471 -19.78 18.38 14.71
CA ILE A 471 -18.65 18.49 13.79
C ILE A 471 -17.66 17.35 14.06
N GLY A 472 -17.34 16.61 13.00
CA GLY A 472 -16.27 15.63 12.98
C GLY A 472 -15.21 15.97 11.94
N SER A 473 -14.18 15.13 11.84
CA SER A 473 -13.20 15.25 10.77
C SER A 473 -12.52 13.93 10.43
N SER A 474 -11.81 13.93 9.32
CA SER A 474 -10.76 12.95 9.04
C SER A 474 -9.51 13.20 9.89
N ARG A 475 -8.62 12.19 9.99
CA ARG A 475 -7.36 12.27 10.74
C ARG A 475 -6.49 13.43 10.28
N PRO A 476 -6.23 13.61 8.96
CA PRO A 476 -5.35 14.68 8.50
C PRO A 476 -5.87 16.08 8.84
N VAL A 477 -7.20 16.27 8.86
CA VAL A 477 -7.80 17.57 9.20
C VAL A 477 -7.59 17.94 10.67
N ALA A 478 -7.61 16.96 11.58
CA ALA A 478 -7.38 17.21 13.01
C ALA A 478 -5.89 17.23 13.39
N GLU A 479 -5.09 16.30 12.88
CA GLU A 479 -3.69 16.10 13.30
C GLU A 479 -2.71 16.96 12.49
N THR A 480 -2.84 16.96 11.16
CA THR A 480 -1.93 17.67 10.27
C THR A 480 -2.33 19.13 10.11
N LEU A 481 -3.59 19.39 9.73
CA LEU A 481 -4.09 20.74 9.48
C LEU A 481 -4.49 21.48 10.76
N LYS A 482 -4.81 20.75 11.84
CA LYS A 482 -5.24 21.30 13.13
C LYS A 482 -6.42 22.26 13.00
N TYR A 483 -7.35 21.96 12.07
CA TYR A 483 -8.55 22.78 11.89
C TYR A 483 -9.57 22.54 13.00
N VAL A 484 -9.60 21.31 13.53
CA VAL A 484 -10.42 20.91 14.68
C VAL A 484 -9.56 20.16 15.71
N PRO A 485 -9.98 20.07 16.99
CA PRO A 485 -9.25 19.30 18.00
C PRO A 485 -9.16 17.81 17.67
N LEU A 486 -8.12 17.13 18.16
CA LEU A 486 -7.88 15.69 17.92
C LEU A 486 -9.05 14.77 18.33
N ASN A 487 -9.86 15.18 19.31
CA ASN A 487 -11.04 14.41 19.74
C ASN A 487 -12.23 14.48 18.76
N ARG A 488 -12.13 15.24 17.67
CA ARG A 488 -13.14 15.32 16.58
C ARG A 488 -12.86 14.35 15.43
N TYR A 489 -11.65 13.82 15.36
CA TYR A 489 -11.27 12.85 14.33
C TYR A 489 -12.07 11.55 14.48
N VAL A 490 -12.73 11.14 13.39
CA VAL A 490 -13.46 9.88 13.28
C VAL A 490 -12.63 8.84 12.54
N GLY A 491 -12.41 7.67 13.15
CA GLY A 491 -11.64 6.58 12.56
C GLY A 491 -11.20 5.52 13.57
N MET A 492 -10.47 4.51 13.11
CA MET A 492 -10.02 3.37 13.92
C MET A 492 -9.25 3.79 15.18
N SER A 493 -8.32 4.74 15.06
CA SER A 493 -7.55 5.30 16.19
C SER A 493 -8.16 6.57 16.77
N GLY A 494 -9.32 7.00 16.26
CA GLY A 494 -10.05 8.20 16.68
C GLY A 494 -11.35 7.84 17.40
N GLN A 495 -12.36 8.70 17.23
CA GLN A 495 -13.72 8.44 17.70
C GLN A 495 -14.45 7.48 16.74
N LYS A 496 -15.31 6.63 17.29
CA LYS A 496 -16.27 5.84 16.51
C LYS A 496 -17.61 6.55 16.48
N PHE A 497 -18.20 6.66 15.29
CA PHE A 497 -19.53 7.19 15.11
C PHE A 497 -20.53 6.03 14.95
N ASN A 498 -21.48 5.97 15.88
CA ASN A 498 -22.52 4.95 15.92
C ASN A 498 -23.92 5.57 15.76
N GLY A 499 -24.01 6.85 15.35
CA GLY A 499 -25.26 7.56 15.15
C GLY A 499 -25.96 7.21 13.84
N ASN A 500 -27.01 7.96 13.51
CA ASN A 500 -27.85 7.70 12.37
C ASN A 500 -27.28 8.27 11.07
N LEU A 501 -26.95 9.56 11.02
CA LEU A 501 -26.51 10.21 9.78
C LEU A 501 -25.05 10.65 9.85
N TYR A 502 -24.24 10.14 8.93
CA TYR A 502 -22.86 10.60 8.73
C TYR A 502 -22.72 11.28 7.37
N ILE A 503 -22.40 12.57 7.35
CA ILE A 503 -22.14 13.32 6.11
C ILE A 503 -20.63 13.54 5.97
N ALA A 504 -20.03 12.87 5.00
CA ALA A 504 -18.60 12.91 4.70
C ALA A 504 -18.31 13.92 3.59
N CYS A 505 -17.74 15.07 3.94
CA CYS A 505 -17.45 16.17 3.00
C CYS A 505 -15.96 16.17 2.63
N GLY A 506 -15.61 15.80 1.40
CA GLY A 506 -14.23 15.78 0.91
C GLY A 506 -13.34 14.70 1.53
N ILE A 507 -13.95 13.60 2.01
CA ILE A 507 -13.24 12.46 2.60
C ILE A 507 -13.05 11.40 1.51
N SER A 508 -11.82 10.93 1.30
CA SER A 508 -11.52 9.91 0.29
C SER A 508 -12.08 8.52 0.63
N GLY A 509 -12.19 8.19 1.93
CA GLY A 509 -12.66 6.90 2.40
C GLY A 509 -11.54 5.90 2.70
N ALA A 510 -10.40 6.36 3.22
CA ALA A 510 -9.35 5.47 3.72
C ALA A 510 -9.90 4.44 4.72
N GLY A 511 -9.46 3.17 4.65
CA GLY A 511 -10.01 2.09 5.45
C GLY A 511 -10.05 2.34 6.97
N GLN A 512 -9.07 3.09 7.51
CA GLN A 512 -9.08 3.51 8.92
C GLN A 512 -10.28 4.40 9.27
N HIS A 513 -10.68 5.30 8.36
CA HIS A 513 -11.85 6.15 8.54
C HIS A 513 -13.14 5.34 8.43
N LEU A 514 -13.25 4.48 7.41
CA LEU A 514 -14.42 3.62 7.18
C LEU A 514 -14.74 2.74 8.39
N LYS A 515 -13.72 2.17 9.03
CA LYS A 515 -13.88 1.40 10.27
C LYS A 515 -14.42 2.22 11.46
N GLY A 516 -14.21 3.54 11.46
CA GLY A 516 -14.77 4.45 12.47
C GLY A 516 -16.25 4.78 12.26
N ILE A 517 -16.80 4.55 11.05
CA ILE A 517 -18.19 4.82 10.69
C ILE A 517 -18.96 3.55 10.30
N LYS A 518 -18.40 2.37 10.58
CA LYS A 518 -18.99 1.07 10.21
C LYS A 518 -20.44 0.96 10.67
N ASP A 519 -20.72 1.42 11.89
CA ASP A 519 -22.01 1.31 12.55
C ASP A 519 -22.94 2.51 12.27
N ALA A 520 -22.55 3.43 11.38
CA ALA A 520 -23.42 4.51 10.91
C ALA A 520 -24.62 3.93 10.15
N THR A 521 -25.83 4.43 10.45
CA THR A 521 -27.06 3.94 9.79
C THR A 521 -27.07 4.34 8.32
N THR A 522 -26.89 5.63 8.03
CA THR A 522 -26.79 6.21 6.69
C THR A 522 -25.49 6.99 6.55
N ILE A 523 -24.77 6.74 5.47
CA ILE A 523 -23.56 7.49 5.09
C ILE A 523 -23.84 8.27 3.81
N VAL A 524 -23.63 9.59 3.86
CA VAL A 524 -23.66 10.49 2.71
C VAL A 524 -22.22 10.89 2.37
N ALA A 525 -21.82 10.77 1.11
CA ALA A 525 -20.51 11.19 0.65
C ALA A 525 -20.62 12.35 -0.35
N ILE A 526 -19.81 13.39 -0.18
CA ILE A 526 -19.70 14.50 -1.13
C ILE A 526 -18.22 14.64 -1.45
N ASN A 527 -17.85 14.41 -2.71
CA ASN A 527 -16.46 14.46 -3.14
C ASN A 527 -16.37 14.86 -4.62
N ILE A 528 -15.33 15.60 -4.99
CA ILE A 528 -15.06 15.96 -6.39
C ILE A 528 -14.52 14.75 -7.17
N ASP A 529 -13.77 13.87 -6.50
CA ASP A 529 -13.24 12.63 -7.08
C ASP A 529 -14.33 11.56 -7.12
N SER A 530 -14.87 11.29 -8.30
CA SER A 530 -15.94 10.30 -8.52
C SER A 530 -15.56 8.87 -8.17
N ASN A 531 -14.27 8.57 -8.03
CA ASN A 531 -13.72 7.26 -7.68
C ASN A 531 -13.33 7.14 -6.21
N ALA A 532 -13.54 8.19 -5.40
CA ALA A 532 -13.25 8.15 -3.98
C ALA A 532 -13.88 6.90 -3.31
N LYS A 533 -13.07 6.12 -2.60
CA LYS A 533 -13.47 4.86 -1.93
C LYS A 533 -14.69 5.01 -1.03
N ILE A 534 -14.92 6.22 -0.50
CA ILE A 534 -16.09 6.56 0.31
C ILE A 534 -17.41 6.29 -0.44
N PHE A 535 -17.49 6.49 -1.76
CA PHE A 535 -18.73 6.26 -2.53
C PHE A 535 -19.14 4.78 -2.55
N LYS A 536 -18.17 3.87 -2.63
CA LYS A 536 -18.42 2.42 -2.53
C LYS A 536 -18.93 2.00 -1.14
N ASN A 537 -18.77 2.88 -0.14
CA ASN A 537 -19.10 2.67 1.27
C ASN A 537 -20.17 3.66 1.78
N ALA A 538 -20.86 4.35 0.87
CA ALA A 538 -21.90 5.32 1.19
C ALA A 538 -23.27 4.84 0.69
N ASP A 539 -24.31 5.26 1.38
CA ASP A 539 -25.70 5.04 0.97
C ASP A 539 -26.07 6.04 -0.14
N TYR A 540 -25.69 7.30 0.03
CA TYR A 540 -25.89 8.37 -0.93
C TYR A 540 -24.58 9.09 -1.26
N GLY A 541 -24.43 9.57 -2.49
CA GLY A 541 -23.25 10.27 -2.94
C GLY A 541 -23.56 11.44 -3.88
N ILE A 542 -22.85 12.56 -3.75
CA ILE A 542 -22.81 13.63 -4.76
C ILE A 542 -21.37 13.77 -5.26
N VAL A 543 -21.20 13.70 -6.58
CA VAL A 543 -19.95 14.06 -7.24
C VAL A 543 -20.00 15.54 -7.62
N GLY A 544 -19.17 16.37 -7.00
CA GLY A 544 -19.14 17.83 -7.20
C GLY A 544 -18.18 18.58 -6.26
N ASP A 545 -17.96 19.87 -6.56
CA ASP A 545 -17.13 20.76 -5.72
C ASP A 545 -17.84 21.08 -4.40
N LEU A 546 -17.12 20.98 -3.28
CA LEU A 546 -17.68 21.30 -1.97
C LEU A 546 -18.10 22.77 -1.84
N ASN A 547 -17.42 23.69 -2.51
CA ASN A 547 -17.76 25.12 -2.46
C ASN A 547 -19.08 25.43 -3.18
N GLU A 548 -19.53 24.54 -4.06
CA GLU A 548 -20.81 24.65 -4.75
C GLU A 548 -21.89 23.82 -4.04
N ILE A 549 -21.59 22.56 -3.71
CA ILE A 549 -22.57 21.63 -3.13
C ILE A 549 -22.95 21.97 -1.69
N LEU A 550 -21.98 22.34 -0.82
CA LEU A 550 -22.27 22.56 0.60
C LEU A 550 -23.17 23.76 0.87
N PRO A 551 -23.00 24.93 0.22
CA PRO A 551 -23.95 26.04 0.36
C PRO A 551 -25.37 25.68 -0.08
N LEU A 552 -25.51 25.01 -1.23
CA LEU A 552 -26.80 24.58 -1.75
C LEU A 552 -27.49 23.58 -0.81
N LEU A 553 -26.73 22.61 -0.29
CA LEU A 553 -27.25 21.65 0.67
C LEU A 553 -27.63 22.32 1.99
N THR A 554 -26.84 23.28 2.47
CA THR A 554 -27.14 24.06 3.67
C THR A 554 -28.46 24.81 3.51
N ALA A 555 -28.63 25.52 2.39
CA ALA A 555 -29.87 26.25 2.08
C ALA A 555 -31.08 25.31 1.94
N ALA A 556 -30.90 24.12 1.36
CA ALA A 556 -31.98 23.15 1.19
C ALA A 556 -32.43 22.46 2.49
N LEU A 557 -31.57 22.45 3.52
CA LEU A 557 -31.88 21.93 4.86
C LEU A 557 -32.37 23.02 5.83
N ASP A 558 -32.22 24.29 5.46
CA ASP A 558 -32.74 25.42 6.21
C ASP A 558 -34.25 25.56 5.99
N ASN A 559 -35.00 25.50 7.09
CA ASN A 559 -36.44 25.69 7.11
C ASN A 559 -36.84 27.08 7.63
N GLY A 560 -35.88 27.97 7.90
CA GLY A 560 -36.10 29.33 8.37
C GLY A 560 -36.54 29.43 9.84
N GLU A 561 -36.58 28.32 10.58
CA GLU A 561 -37.00 28.26 11.98
C GLU A 561 -35.83 27.84 12.90
N PRO A 562 -35.78 28.34 14.15
CA PRO A 562 -34.80 27.89 15.13
C PRO A 562 -34.89 26.38 15.38
N LYS A 563 -33.74 25.70 15.42
CA LYS A 563 -33.68 24.26 15.63
C LYS A 563 -34.16 23.88 17.05
N LYS A 564 -34.96 22.82 17.15
CA LYS A 564 -35.46 22.28 18.42
C LYS A 564 -34.38 21.50 19.15
N ALA A 565 -34.43 21.44 20.48
CA ALA A 565 -33.49 20.67 21.28
C ALA A 565 -33.55 19.17 20.93
N ALA A 566 -32.40 18.53 20.76
CA ALA A 566 -32.32 17.11 20.41
C ALA A 566 -32.84 16.19 21.54
N PRO A 567 -33.78 15.28 21.23
CA PRO A 567 -34.10 14.19 22.14
C PRO A 567 -32.91 13.21 22.23
N PRO A 568 -32.88 12.31 23.24
CA PRO A 568 -31.88 11.24 23.30
C PRO A 568 -31.83 10.44 21.99
N MET A 569 -30.62 10.15 21.51
CA MET A 569 -30.39 9.42 20.25
C MET A 569 -31.15 8.08 20.24
N LYS A 570 -32.06 7.92 19.28
CA LYS A 570 -32.76 6.66 19.00
C LYS A 570 -32.26 6.10 17.68
N LYS A 571 -31.66 4.91 17.72
CA LYS A 571 -31.07 4.28 16.54
C LYS A 571 -32.15 3.91 15.52
N MET A 572 -32.02 4.40 14.29
CA MET A 572 -32.87 4.05 13.15
C MET A 572 -32.52 2.65 12.64
N LYS A 573 -33.53 1.93 12.13
CA LYS A 573 -33.31 0.60 11.53
C LYS A 573 -32.64 0.77 10.17
N LYS A 574 -31.48 0.12 9.98
CA LYS A 574 -30.76 0.13 8.70
C LYS A 574 -31.61 -0.58 7.63
N ILE A 575 -31.97 0.13 6.55
CA ILE A 575 -32.64 -0.45 5.39
C ILE A 575 -31.56 -1.14 4.54
N ILE A 576 -31.37 -2.44 4.76
CA ILE A 576 -30.43 -3.25 3.98
C ILE A 576 -31.18 -3.74 2.74
N GLN A 577 -30.75 -3.34 1.54
CA GLN A 577 -31.16 -4.06 0.33
C GLN A 577 -30.62 -5.48 0.44
N LYS A 578 -31.51 -6.46 0.60
CA LYS A 578 -31.15 -7.88 0.51
C LYS A 578 -30.57 -8.14 -0.90
N LYS A 579 -29.63 -9.10 -1.00
CA LYS A 579 -29.18 -9.66 -2.28
C LYS A 579 -30.39 -9.82 -3.21
N VAL A 580 -30.28 -9.34 -4.44
CA VAL A 580 -31.18 -9.79 -5.51
C VAL A 580 -30.97 -11.29 -5.58
N ALA A 581 -31.92 -12.06 -5.05
CA ALA A 581 -31.96 -13.49 -5.29
C ALA A 581 -32.21 -13.63 -6.79
N HIS A 582 -31.28 -14.26 -7.50
CA HIS A 582 -31.47 -14.52 -8.91
C HIS A 582 -32.70 -15.43 -9.05
N ALA A 583 -33.53 -15.17 -10.06
CA ALA A 583 -34.85 -15.79 -10.22
C ALA A 583 -34.79 -17.23 -10.80
N TRP A 584 -33.60 -17.82 -10.91
CA TRP A 584 -33.41 -19.16 -11.46
C TRP A 584 -33.27 -20.19 -10.34
N LYS A 585 -33.86 -21.36 -10.59
CA LYS A 585 -33.82 -22.53 -9.70
C LYS A 585 -32.41 -23.11 -9.67
N HIS A 586 -32.03 -23.68 -8.53
CA HIS A 586 -30.71 -24.28 -8.34
C HIS A 586 -30.75 -25.73 -8.81
N TYR A 587 -29.80 -26.12 -9.66
CA TYR A 587 -29.68 -27.48 -10.15
C TYR A 587 -28.31 -28.04 -9.81
N VAL A 588 -28.30 -29.19 -9.13
CA VAL A 588 -27.08 -29.83 -8.64
C VAL A 588 -26.99 -31.25 -9.20
N CYS A 589 -25.84 -31.57 -9.78
CA CYS A 589 -25.52 -32.91 -10.25
C CYS A 589 -25.48 -33.88 -9.07
N ASN A 590 -26.34 -34.90 -9.09
CA ASN A 590 -26.41 -35.92 -8.04
C ASN A 590 -25.16 -36.83 -7.99
N GLY A 591 -24.38 -36.88 -9.07
CA GLY A 591 -23.15 -37.68 -9.14
C GLY A 591 -21.95 -37.05 -8.43
N CYS A 592 -21.70 -35.76 -8.64
CA CYS A 592 -20.49 -35.07 -8.13
C CYS A 592 -20.77 -33.80 -7.31
N GLY A 593 -22.03 -33.37 -7.20
CA GLY A 593 -22.40 -32.14 -6.51
C GLY A 593 -22.11 -30.86 -7.30
N TYR A 594 -21.77 -30.95 -8.59
CA TYR A 594 -21.59 -29.78 -9.45
C TYR A 594 -22.90 -28.98 -9.56
N GLU A 595 -22.84 -27.70 -9.22
CA GLU A 595 -23.96 -26.77 -9.32
C GLU A 595 -23.88 -26.00 -10.64
N TYR A 596 -24.94 -26.07 -11.44
CA TYR A 596 -25.02 -25.28 -12.66
C TYR A 596 -25.35 -23.81 -12.34
N ASP A 597 -24.53 -22.88 -12.81
CA ASP A 597 -24.76 -21.43 -12.66
C ASP A 597 -25.15 -20.82 -14.02
N PRO A 598 -26.44 -20.46 -14.22
CA PRO A 598 -26.90 -19.80 -15.43
C PRO A 598 -26.12 -18.52 -15.77
N ALA A 599 -25.54 -17.80 -14.81
CA ALA A 599 -24.78 -16.58 -15.11
C ALA A 599 -23.42 -16.87 -15.76
N MET A 600 -22.89 -18.08 -15.59
CA MET A 600 -21.61 -18.52 -16.14
C MET A 600 -21.80 -19.36 -17.41
N GLY A 601 -22.90 -20.11 -17.51
CA GLY A 601 -23.08 -21.12 -18.56
C GLY A 601 -22.06 -22.25 -18.44
N ASP A 602 -21.78 -22.91 -19.56
CA ASP A 602 -20.72 -23.91 -19.71
C ASP A 602 -20.12 -23.76 -21.10
N THR A 603 -19.11 -22.90 -21.24
CA THR A 603 -18.51 -22.56 -22.53
C THR A 603 -17.78 -23.72 -23.20
N GLU A 604 -17.30 -24.71 -22.43
CA GLU A 604 -16.68 -25.91 -22.99
C GLU A 604 -17.74 -26.88 -23.54
N GLY A 605 -18.92 -26.92 -22.91
CA GLY A 605 -20.11 -27.62 -23.40
C GLY A 605 -21.01 -26.82 -24.34
N GLU A 606 -20.51 -25.71 -24.91
CA GLU A 606 -21.24 -24.79 -25.82
C GLU A 606 -22.51 -24.15 -25.23
N ILE A 607 -22.62 -24.07 -23.90
CA ILE A 607 -23.74 -23.41 -23.21
C ILE A 607 -23.37 -21.97 -22.89
N THR A 608 -24.08 -21.02 -23.52
CA THR A 608 -23.80 -19.60 -23.34
C THR A 608 -24.19 -19.10 -21.94
N PRO A 609 -23.42 -18.15 -21.38
CA PRO A 609 -23.82 -17.45 -20.16
C PRO A 609 -25.20 -16.80 -20.33
N GLY A 610 -26.07 -17.00 -19.33
CA GLY A 610 -27.46 -16.57 -19.30
C GLY A 610 -28.48 -17.69 -19.60
N THR A 611 -28.02 -18.89 -19.99
CA THR A 611 -28.90 -20.04 -20.25
C THR A 611 -29.41 -20.62 -18.93
N ILE A 612 -30.73 -20.70 -18.74
CA ILE A 612 -31.32 -21.38 -17.58
C ILE A 612 -31.27 -22.90 -17.76
N PHE A 613 -31.19 -23.66 -16.66
CA PHE A 613 -30.94 -25.10 -16.70
C PHE A 613 -31.95 -25.88 -17.57
N GLU A 614 -33.21 -25.46 -17.56
CA GLU A 614 -34.27 -26.04 -18.36
C GLU A 614 -33.99 -25.95 -19.87
N ASN A 615 -33.27 -24.91 -20.31
CA ASN A 615 -32.96 -24.63 -21.70
C ASN A 615 -31.63 -25.23 -22.20
N ILE A 616 -30.87 -25.91 -21.33
CA ILE A 616 -29.68 -26.65 -21.75
C ILE A 616 -30.11 -27.85 -22.64
N PRO A 617 -29.40 -28.18 -23.73
CA PRO A 617 -29.66 -29.39 -24.52
C PRO A 617 -29.62 -30.67 -23.67
N GLU A 618 -30.43 -31.68 -24.01
CA GLU A 618 -30.42 -32.97 -23.28
C GLU A 618 -29.09 -33.71 -23.37
N GLU A 619 -28.34 -33.48 -24.45
CA GLU A 619 -27.03 -34.09 -24.73
C GLU A 619 -25.88 -33.45 -23.92
N TRP A 620 -26.16 -32.37 -23.19
CA TRP A 620 -25.19 -31.74 -22.31
C TRP A 620 -24.90 -32.64 -21.10
N ALA A 621 -23.62 -32.84 -20.82
CA ALA A 621 -23.14 -33.62 -19.69
C ALA A 621 -22.50 -32.71 -18.64
N CYS A 622 -22.55 -33.13 -17.38
CA CYS A 622 -21.91 -32.44 -16.28
C CYS A 622 -20.41 -32.23 -16.59
N PRO A 623 -19.91 -30.98 -16.64
CA PRO A 623 -18.52 -30.72 -17.00
C PRO A 623 -17.53 -31.24 -15.95
N SER A 624 -18.00 -31.53 -14.74
CA SER A 624 -17.15 -32.06 -13.66
C SER A 624 -17.01 -33.59 -13.67
N CYS A 625 -18.03 -34.34 -14.12
CA CYS A 625 -18.02 -35.81 -13.99
C CYS A 625 -18.58 -36.58 -15.19
N GLY A 626 -19.05 -35.88 -16.23
CA GLY A 626 -19.59 -36.48 -17.45
C GLY A 626 -20.97 -37.11 -17.31
N GLU A 627 -21.64 -36.97 -16.17
CA GLU A 627 -23.00 -37.48 -15.96
C GLU A 627 -24.02 -36.71 -16.82
N GLU A 628 -25.04 -37.40 -17.30
CA GLU A 628 -26.08 -36.82 -18.15
C GLU A 628 -26.87 -35.72 -17.41
N LYS A 629 -27.44 -34.76 -18.16
CA LYS A 629 -28.31 -33.70 -17.61
C LYS A 629 -29.43 -34.24 -16.70
N THR A 630 -29.93 -35.43 -16.99
CA THR A 630 -30.98 -36.14 -16.21
C THR A 630 -30.57 -36.42 -14.76
N MET A 631 -29.26 -36.43 -14.47
CA MET A 631 -28.70 -36.65 -13.13
C MET A 631 -28.64 -35.37 -12.28
N PHE A 632 -29.13 -34.23 -12.78
CA PHE A 632 -29.27 -33.02 -11.98
C PHE A 632 -30.64 -32.94 -11.31
N ILE A 633 -30.62 -32.58 -10.03
CA ILE A 633 -31.82 -32.36 -9.24
C ILE A 633 -31.99 -30.88 -8.92
N GLU A 634 -33.24 -30.42 -8.92
CA GLU A 634 -33.60 -29.10 -8.42
C GLU A 634 -33.48 -29.08 -6.88
N VAL A 635 -32.83 -28.07 -6.32
CA VAL A 635 -32.52 -27.95 -4.88
C VAL A 635 -33.12 -26.69 -4.26
#